data_AF-A0A1G5KP58-F1
#
_entry.id   AF-A0A1G5KP58-F1
#
_cell.length_a   1.000
_cell.length_b   1.000
_cell.length_c   1.000
_cell.angle_alpha   90.00
_cell.angle_beta   90.00
_cell.angle_gamma   90.00
#
_symmetry.space_group_name_H-M   'P 1'
#
loop_
_entity.id
_entity.type
_entity.pdbx_description
1 polymer ?
#
loop_
_entity_poly.entity_id
_entity_poly.type
_entity_poly.pdbx_seq_one_letter_code
_entity_poly.pdbx_strand_id
1 'polypeptide(L)'
;MELIAPIRKKQPRYGCKKLYLDINRQLEQHNIKMGRDKFINLMRANGMLVKKTKRFHVTTNSKHQFFKSPNRLKDITPTHAEQIWVSDITYIKLEKLHAYLALVTDVYSKKIMGYKIDTNMRATLVKDALAMALRNRTYGHREIIHHSDRGIQYCAPEFTEFAEKNGLLLSTTQQYDPYENAVAERINGILKYEFGFKRTLPNLVTAQKMIKQAVNIYNQQRRHCSLEMQTPEFAHQNQKHIYKKYSLN
;
A
#
# COMPACT_ATOMS: atom_id res chain seq x y z
N MET A 1 -12.60 12.37 24.07
CA MET A 1 -11.28 11.69 23.89
C MET A 1 -11.42 10.17 23.79
N GLU A 2 -12.31 9.57 24.58
CA GLU A 2 -12.55 8.12 24.62
C GLU A 2 -12.89 7.50 23.25
N LEU A 3 -13.70 8.17 22.43
CA LEU A 3 -14.03 7.74 21.06
C LEU A 3 -12.80 7.64 20.14
N ILE A 4 -11.73 8.40 20.42
CA ILE A 4 -10.55 8.55 19.54
C ILE A 4 -9.46 7.53 19.91
N ALA A 5 -9.30 7.27 21.21
CA ALA A 5 -8.27 6.38 21.75
C ALA A 5 -8.20 5.00 21.08
N PRO A 6 -9.31 4.25 20.87
CA PRO A 6 -9.24 2.93 20.25
C PRO A 6 -8.79 2.99 18.78
N ILE A 7 -9.18 4.03 18.04
CA ILE A 7 -8.76 4.23 16.65
C ILE A 7 -7.27 4.55 16.60
N ARG A 8 -6.79 5.46 17.46
CA ARG A 8 -5.37 5.83 17.55
C ARG A 8 -4.48 4.70 18.05
N LYS A 9 -4.99 3.80 18.89
CA LYS A 9 -4.24 2.59 19.31
C LYS A 9 -3.93 1.69 18.12
N LYS A 10 -4.86 1.56 17.18
CA LYS A 10 -4.69 0.77 15.94
C LYS A 10 -3.95 1.54 14.84
N GLN A 11 -4.21 2.83 14.71
CA GLN A 11 -3.64 3.71 13.68
C GLN A 11 -3.06 4.99 14.30
N PRO A 12 -1.86 4.92 14.91
CA PRO A 12 -1.30 6.03 15.69
C PRO A 12 -1.09 7.33 14.91
N ARG A 13 -0.85 7.22 13.60
CA ARG A 13 -0.57 8.35 12.71
C ARG A 13 -1.75 8.69 11.78
N TYR A 14 -2.95 8.23 12.09
CA TYR A 14 -4.14 8.50 11.29
C TYR A 14 -4.56 9.99 11.31
N GLY A 15 -4.96 10.55 10.18
CA GLY A 15 -5.24 12.00 10.07
C GLY A 15 -6.54 12.42 10.78
N CYS A 16 -6.57 13.62 11.38
CA CYS A 16 -7.75 14.13 12.09
C CYS A 16 -9.02 14.22 11.22
N LYS A 17 -8.88 14.57 9.94
CA LYS A 17 -10.03 14.59 9.01
C LYS A 17 -10.69 13.21 8.89
N LYS A 18 -9.88 12.14 8.91
CA LYS A 18 -10.39 10.77 8.80
C LYS A 18 -10.96 10.28 10.13
N LEU A 19 -10.29 10.61 11.24
CA LEU A 19 -10.81 10.36 12.59
C LEU A 19 -12.20 10.96 12.78
N TYR A 20 -12.39 12.21 12.36
CA TYR A 20 -13.68 12.87 12.43
C TYR A 20 -14.77 12.06 11.71
N LEU A 21 -14.51 11.59 10.49
CA LEU A 21 -15.44 10.76 9.73
C LEU A 21 -15.75 9.42 10.42
N ASP A 22 -14.76 8.81 11.09
CA ASP A 22 -14.93 7.53 11.78
C ASP A 22 -15.72 7.62 13.09
N ILE A 23 -15.80 8.82 13.68
CA ILE A 23 -16.53 9.06 14.94
C ILE A 23 -17.79 9.93 14.77
N ASN A 24 -18.07 10.44 13.56
CA ASN A 24 -19.13 11.42 13.36
C ASN A 24 -20.49 10.91 13.81
N ARG A 25 -20.80 9.64 13.49
CA ARG A 25 -22.04 8.99 13.92
C ARG A 25 -22.14 8.92 15.45
N GLN A 26 -21.04 8.63 16.14
CA GLN A 26 -21.00 8.57 17.60
C GLN A 26 -21.13 9.97 18.21
N LEU A 27 -20.55 11.01 17.59
CA LEU A 27 -20.76 12.40 18.02
C LEU A 27 -22.24 12.77 17.96
N GLU A 28 -22.93 12.40 16.87
CA GLU A 28 -24.38 12.60 16.72
C GLU A 28 -25.18 11.84 17.79
N GLN A 29 -24.84 10.56 18.04
CA GLN A 29 -25.48 9.74 19.08
C GLN A 29 -25.31 10.32 20.50
N HIS A 30 -24.19 10.98 20.77
CA HIS A 30 -23.95 11.66 22.04
C HIS A 30 -24.45 13.12 22.05
N ASN A 31 -25.21 13.55 21.04
CA ASN A 31 -25.71 14.93 20.88
C ASN A 31 -24.61 16.01 20.86
N ILE A 32 -23.40 15.65 20.43
CA ILE A 32 -22.26 16.56 20.32
C ILE A 32 -22.27 17.24 18.96
N LYS A 33 -22.75 18.49 18.90
CA LYS A 33 -22.70 19.32 17.69
C LYS A 33 -21.29 19.89 17.47
N MET A 34 -20.49 19.16 16.69
CA MET A 34 -19.12 19.56 16.37
C MET A 34 -18.80 19.35 14.89
N GLY A 35 -18.58 20.45 14.17
CA GLY A 35 -18.09 20.39 12.80
C GLY A 35 -16.62 19.99 12.70
N ARG A 36 -16.20 19.54 11.52
CA ARG A 36 -14.83 19.09 11.19
C ARG A 36 -13.75 20.05 11.68
N ASP A 37 -13.90 21.35 11.40
CA ASP A 37 -12.84 22.32 11.69
C ASP A 37 -12.73 22.59 13.20
N LYS A 38 -13.86 22.62 13.90
CA LYS A 38 -13.89 22.66 15.37
C LYS A 38 -13.23 21.42 15.98
N PHE A 39 -13.49 20.23 15.41
CA PHE A 39 -12.82 18.99 15.82
C PHE A 39 -11.30 19.06 15.61
N ILE A 40 -10.83 19.56 14.46
CA ILE A 40 -9.39 19.69 14.19
C ILE A 40 -8.74 20.70 15.14
N ASN A 41 -9.42 21.82 15.45
CA ASN A 41 -8.95 22.80 16.42
C ASN A 41 -8.85 22.20 17.83
N LEU A 42 -9.84 21.40 18.25
CA LEU A 42 -9.79 20.66 19.51
C LEU A 42 -8.59 19.71 19.55
N MET A 43 -8.37 18.94 18.48
CA MET A 43 -7.21 18.04 18.38
C MET A 43 -5.89 18.81 18.42
N ARG A 44 -5.83 20.02 17.84
CA ARG A 44 -4.65 20.91 17.91
C ARG A 44 -4.40 21.41 19.33
N ALA A 45 -5.42 21.91 20.01
CA ALA A 45 -5.32 22.40 21.39
C ALA A 45 -4.83 21.31 22.36
N ASN A 46 -5.15 20.05 22.08
CA ASN A 46 -4.71 18.89 22.87
C ASN A 46 -3.40 18.25 22.36
N GLY A 47 -2.68 18.88 21.41
CA GLY A 47 -1.42 18.35 20.89
C GLY A 47 -1.51 17.03 20.11
N MET A 48 -2.70 16.65 19.65
CA MET A 48 -2.98 15.34 19.03
C MET A 48 -2.85 15.33 17.49
N LEU A 49 -2.23 16.37 16.91
CA LEU A 49 -1.96 16.40 15.48
C LEU A 49 -0.81 15.46 15.11
N VAL A 50 -0.90 14.86 13.93
CA VAL A 50 0.15 13.98 13.41
C VAL A 50 1.33 14.83 12.97
N LYS A 51 2.46 14.71 13.67
CA LYS A 51 3.72 15.38 13.28
C LYS A 51 4.18 14.86 11.91
N LYS A 52 4.46 15.78 10.97
CA LYS A 52 5.09 15.46 9.68
C LYS A 52 6.56 15.10 9.91
N THR A 53 7.03 13.99 9.33
CA THR A 53 8.46 13.66 9.29
C THR A 53 8.96 13.81 7.85
N LYS A 54 9.95 14.65 7.60
CA LYS A 54 10.66 14.68 6.30
C LYS A 54 11.80 13.65 6.32
N ARG A 55 11.96 12.90 5.23
CA ARG A 55 13.23 12.41 4.63
C ARG A 55 12.96 11.33 3.57
N PHE A 56 13.72 11.37 2.48
CA PHE A 56 13.74 10.40 1.37
C PHE A 56 15.09 9.68 1.37
N HIS A 57 15.13 8.38 1.06
CA HIS A 57 16.35 7.60 0.83
C HIS A 57 16.08 6.68 -0.35
N VAL A 58 16.94 6.74 -1.38
CA VAL A 58 16.84 5.90 -2.59
C VAL A 58 17.55 4.58 -2.29
N THR A 59 16.90 3.43 -2.53
CA THR A 59 17.47 2.11 -2.23
C THR A 59 17.19 1.10 -3.34
N THR A 60 17.68 1.33 -4.56
CA THR A 60 17.68 0.25 -5.57
C THR A 60 18.91 0.33 -6.49
N ASN A 61 19.56 -0.81 -6.71
CA ASN A 61 20.59 -0.99 -7.73
C ASN A 61 19.96 -1.70 -8.94
N SER A 62 19.78 -0.96 -10.04
CA SER A 62 19.10 -1.41 -11.27
C SER A 62 20.04 -1.95 -12.36
N LYS A 63 21.32 -2.21 -12.03
CA LYS A 63 22.33 -2.72 -12.97
C LYS A 63 22.41 -4.25 -12.90
N HIS A 64 21.61 -4.95 -13.70
CA HIS A 64 21.72 -6.39 -13.93
C HIS A 64 21.45 -6.77 -15.40
N GLN A 65 21.86 -7.98 -15.79
CA GLN A 65 21.80 -8.48 -17.18
C GLN A 65 20.47 -9.15 -17.58
N PHE A 66 19.52 -9.35 -16.65
CA PHE A 66 18.22 -9.95 -16.98
C PHE A 66 17.37 -9.08 -17.92
N PHE A 67 16.49 -9.74 -18.69
CA PHE A 67 15.52 -9.12 -19.59
C PHE A 67 14.60 -8.17 -18.82
N LYS A 68 14.28 -7.02 -19.44
CA LYS A 68 13.49 -5.94 -18.84
C LYS A 68 12.24 -5.72 -19.69
N SER A 69 11.06 -5.80 -19.08
CA SER A 69 9.81 -5.59 -19.80
C SER A 69 9.58 -4.10 -20.14
N PRO A 70 8.90 -3.77 -21.25
CA PRO A 70 8.57 -2.38 -21.57
C PRO A 70 7.64 -1.75 -20.52
N ASN A 71 7.75 -0.44 -20.30
CA ASN A 71 6.80 0.28 -19.45
C ASN A 71 5.46 0.44 -20.19
N ARG A 72 4.43 -0.23 -19.68
CA ARG A 72 3.05 -0.18 -20.20
C ARG A 72 2.13 0.81 -19.49
N LEU A 73 2.62 1.58 -18.50
CA LEU A 73 1.79 2.48 -17.68
C LEU A 73 1.73 3.93 -18.14
N LYS A 74 2.58 4.34 -19.10
CA LYS A 74 2.82 5.76 -19.43
C LYS A 74 1.55 6.55 -19.78
N ASP A 75 0.56 5.89 -20.39
CA ASP A 75 -0.69 6.54 -20.83
C ASP A 75 -1.98 5.84 -20.35
N ILE A 76 -1.87 4.87 -19.43
CA ILE A 76 -3.04 4.13 -18.94
C ILE A 76 -3.59 4.77 -17.68
N THR A 77 -4.86 5.17 -17.73
CA THR A 77 -5.62 5.53 -16.53
C THR A 77 -6.49 4.34 -16.13
N PRO A 78 -6.25 3.71 -14.97
CA PRO A 78 -7.08 2.60 -14.52
C PRO A 78 -8.53 3.05 -14.35
N THR A 79 -9.46 2.29 -14.93
CA THR A 79 -10.91 2.56 -14.87
C THR A 79 -11.63 1.60 -13.93
N HIS A 80 -11.03 0.45 -13.61
CA HIS A 80 -11.61 -0.57 -12.75
C HIS A 80 -10.56 -1.27 -11.89
N ALA A 81 -11.02 -1.97 -10.87
CA ALA A 81 -10.17 -2.81 -10.02
C ALA A 81 -9.60 -4.00 -10.80
N GLU A 82 -8.41 -4.46 -10.39
CA GLU A 82 -7.67 -5.58 -11.01
C GLU A 82 -7.26 -5.34 -12.47
N GLN A 83 -7.22 -4.08 -12.92
CA GLN A 83 -6.67 -3.75 -14.24
C GLN A 83 -5.14 -3.66 -14.21
N ILE A 84 -4.61 -3.02 -13.18
CA ILE A 84 -3.17 -2.79 -12.99
C ILE A 84 -2.81 -3.08 -11.53
N TRP A 85 -1.86 -3.97 -11.34
CA TRP A 85 -1.19 -4.21 -10.08
C TRP A 85 0.22 -3.67 -10.12
N VAL A 86 0.63 -3.00 -9.04
CA VAL A 86 2.01 -2.57 -8.82
C VAL A 86 2.64 -3.40 -7.73
N SER A 87 3.92 -3.74 -7.90
CA SER A 87 4.70 -4.49 -6.93
C SER A 87 5.99 -3.78 -6.57
N ASP A 88 6.35 -3.83 -5.30
CA ASP A 88 7.60 -3.27 -4.77
C ASP A 88 8.10 -4.10 -3.58
N ILE A 89 9.42 -4.10 -3.39
CA ILE A 89 10.07 -4.75 -2.24
C ILE A 89 10.57 -3.66 -1.29
N THR A 90 10.22 -3.80 -0.01
CA THR A 90 10.74 -2.92 1.03
C THR A 90 11.40 -3.70 2.17
N TYR A 91 12.46 -3.11 2.71
CA TYR A 91 13.20 -3.63 3.85
C TYR A 91 12.51 -3.30 5.17
N ILE A 92 12.54 -4.25 6.10
CA ILE A 92 12.12 -4.12 7.49
C ILE A 92 13.31 -4.50 8.37
N LYS A 93 13.67 -3.64 9.32
CA LYS A 93 14.77 -3.89 10.24
C LYS A 93 14.31 -4.83 11.35
N LEU A 94 14.99 -5.97 11.50
CA LEU A 94 14.86 -6.83 12.68
C LEU A 94 16.06 -6.59 13.61
N GLU A 95 16.02 -7.11 14.83
CA GLU A 95 17.12 -6.96 15.80
C GLU A 95 18.43 -7.60 15.30
N LYS A 96 18.34 -8.81 14.73
CA LYS A 96 19.51 -9.61 14.31
C LYS A 96 19.83 -9.51 12.82
N LEU A 97 18.86 -9.15 11.99
CA LEU A 97 19.00 -9.12 10.52
C LEU A 97 17.95 -8.21 9.87
N HIS A 98 17.85 -8.26 8.55
CA HIS A 98 16.79 -7.59 7.80
C HIS A 98 15.79 -8.60 7.24
N ALA A 99 14.53 -8.19 7.19
CA ALA A 99 13.49 -8.87 6.43
C ALA A 99 13.09 -8.04 5.21
N TYR A 100 12.57 -8.71 4.20
CA TYR A 100 12.14 -8.16 2.93
C TYR A 100 10.63 -8.40 2.82
N LEU A 101 9.89 -7.33 2.57
CA LEU A 101 8.45 -7.36 2.35
C LEU A 101 8.17 -7.04 0.89
N ALA A 102 7.66 -8.03 0.15
CA ALA A 102 7.06 -7.81 -1.16
C ALA A 102 5.57 -7.51 -1.00
N LEU A 103 5.07 -6.50 -1.71
CA LEU A 103 3.66 -6.15 -1.76
C LEU A 103 3.19 -6.14 -3.21
N VAL A 104 1.99 -6.66 -3.45
CA VAL A 104 1.25 -6.49 -4.71
C VAL A 104 0.00 -5.68 -4.39
N THR A 105 -0.14 -4.52 -5.05
CA THR A 105 -1.22 -3.57 -4.78
C THR A 105 -2.01 -3.27 -6.05
N ASP A 106 -3.33 -3.30 -5.94
CA ASP A 106 -4.22 -2.76 -6.94
C ASP A 106 -4.10 -1.24 -7.08
N VAL A 107 -3.80 -0.76 -8.30
CA VAL A 107 -3.62 0.68 -8.55
C VAL A 107 -4.94 1.42 -8.43
N TYR A 108 -6.05 0.88 -8.92
CA TYR A 108 -7.33 1.58 -8.95
C TYR A 108 -7.90 1.81 -7.55
N SER A 109 -8.01 0.74 -6.75
CA SER A 109 -8.60 0.75 -5.40
C SER A 109 -7.58 0.99 -4.28
N LYS A 110 -6.28 0.98 -4.58
CA LYS A 110 -5.18 1.01 -3.61
C LYS A 110 -5.16 -0.18 -2.64
N LYS A 111 -5.92 -1.24 -2.90
CA LYS A 111 -5.99 -2.45 -2.05
C LYS A 111 -4.70 -3.24 -2.16
N ILE A 112 -4.12 -3.62 -1.02
CA ILE A 112 -3.02 -4.58 -1.00
C ILE A 112 -3.64 -5.95 -1.29
N MET A 113 -3.39 -6.46 -2.49
CA MET A 113 -3.94 -7.73 -2.99
C MET A 113 -3.15 -8.92 -2.44
N GLY A 114 -1.83 -8.78 -2.33
CA GLY A 114 -0.96 -9.83 -1.82
C GLY A 114 0.29 -9.27 -1.16
N TYR A 115 0.87 -10.05 -0.26
CA TYR A 115 2.13 -9.71 0.37
C TYR A 115 2.87 -10.95 0.84
N LYS A 116 4.19 -10.83 0.97
CA LYS A 116 5.06 -11.84 1.59
C LYS A 116 6.19 -11.15 2.31
N ILE A 117 6.52 -11.63 3.51
CA ILE A 117 7.71 -11.22 4.25
C ILE A 117 8.60 -12.43 4.53
N ASP A 118 9.88 -12.29 4.23
CA ASP A 118 10.90 -13.32 4.45
C ASP A 118 12.26 -12.65 4.78
N THR A 119 13.24 -13.42 5.24
CA THR A 119 14.60 -12.95 5.56
C THR A 119 15.54 -13.00 4.37
N ASN A 120 15.08 -13.52 3.23
CA ASN A 120 15.80 -13.54 1.97
C ASN A 120 15.01 -12.85 0.86
N MET A 121 15.74 -12.29 -0.10
CA MET A 121 15.19 -11.55 -1.25
C MET A 121 15.21 -12.42 -2.52
N ARG A 122 14.79 -13.69 -2.40
CA ARG A 122 14.71 -14.63 -3.54
C ARG A 122 13.50 -14.32 -4.42
N ALA A 123 13.50 -14.81 -5.66
CA ALA A 123 12.34 -14.68 -6.57
C ALA A 123 11.05 -15.29 -5.98
N THR A 124 11.18 -16.33 -5.13
CA THR A 124 10.06 -16.90 -4.37
C THR A 124 9.31 -15.87 -3.52
N LEU A 125 9.97 -14.82 -3.03
CA LEU A 125 9.35 -13.76 -2.23
C LEU A 125 8.25 -13.03 -3.02
N VAL A 126 8.59 -12.56 -4.22
CA VAL A 126 7.65 -11.82 -5.09
C VAL A 126 6.63 -12.75 -5.72
N LYS A 127 7.04 -13.99 -6.05
CA LYS A 127 6.13 -15.03 -6.54
C LYS A 127 5.04 -15.37 -5.52
N ASP A 128 5.39 -15.57 -4.25
CA ASP A 128 4.44 -15.89 -3.19
C ASP A 128 3.47 -14.72 -2.93
N ALA A 129 3.96 -13.48 -3.00
CA ALA A 129 3.11 -12.29 -2.89
C ALA A 129 2.12 -12.20 -4.05
N LEU A 130 2.57 -12.46 -5.29
CA LEU A 130 1.71 -12.51 -6.47
C LEU A 130 0.71 -13.66 -6.42
N ALA A 131 1.12 -14.85 -5.97
CA ALA A 131 0.22 -15.99 -5.77
C ALA A 131 -0.87 -15.66 -4.75
N MET A 132 -0.55 -14.92 -3.69
CA MET A 132 -1.56 -14.41 -2.75
C MET A 132 -2.51 -13.40 -3.41
N ALA A 133 -1.99 -12.48 -4.22
CA ALA A 133 -2.81 -11.51 -4.95
C ALA A 133 -3.82 -12.20 -5.89
N LEU A 134 -3.36 -13.21 -6.64
CA LEU A 134 -4.19 -14.01 -7.52
C LEU A 134 -5.34 -14.72 -6.78
N ARG A 135 -5.08 -15.27 -5.59
CA ARG A 135 -6.12 -15.91 -4.75
C ARG A 135 -7.14 -14.92 -4.18
N ASN A 136 -6.73 -13.67 -3.98
CA ASN A 136 -7.56 -12.62 -3.40
C ASN A 136 -8.36 -11.83 -4.45
N ARG A 137 -8.31 -12.26 -5.71
CA ARG A 137 -9.11 -11.67 -6.78
C ARG A 137 -10.59 -11.85 -6.51
N THR A 138 -11.33 -10.79 -6.81
CA THR A 138 -12.79 -10.75 -6.81
C THR A 138 -13.31 -10.94 -8.24
N TYR A 139 -12.57 -10.45 -9.24
CA TYR A 139 -13.05 -10.37 -10.62
C TYR A 139 -12.28 -11.31 -11.55
N GLY A 140 -12.96 -11.82 -12.57
CA GLY A 140 -12.38 -12.70 -13.61
C GLY A 140 -11.72 -11.96 -14.78
N HIS A 141 -11.27 -10.72 -14.59
CA HIS A 141 -10.63 -9.93 -15.65
C HIS A 141 -9.42 -10.65 -16.27
N ARG A 142 -9.24 -10.51 -17.58
CA ARG A 142 -8.05 -10.99 -18.29
C ARG A 142 -7.04 -9.85 -18.40
N GLU A 143 -5.81 -10.20 -18.73
CA GLU A 143 -4.77 -9.22 -19.11
C GLU A 143 -4.41 -8.20 -18.02
N ILE A 144 -4.40 -8.64 -16.76
CA ILE A 144 -3.96 -7.79 -15.64
C ILE A 144 -2.51 -7.39 -15.86
N ILE A 145 -2.24 -6.08 -15.87
CA ILE A 145 -0.87 -5.58 -15.95
C ILE A 145 -0.23 -5.72 -14.58
N HIS A 146 0.87 -6.48 -14.50
CA HIS A 146 1.71 -6.51 -13.31
C HIS A 146 2.92 -5.61 -13.55
N HIS A 147 2.96 -4.47 -12.88
CA HIS A 147 4.04 -3.50 -12.99
C HIS A 147 4.98 -3.58 -11.78
N SER A 148 6.28 -3.65 -12.02
CA SER A 148 7.30 -3.64 -10.97
C SER A 148 8.50 -2.79 -11.37
N ASP A 149 9.40 -2.56 -10.41
CA ASP A 149 10.73 -2.06 -10.76
C ASP A 149 11.55 -3.12 -11.52
N ARG A 150 12.77 -2.75 -11.90
CA ARG A 150 13.76 -3.63 -12.52
C ARG A 150 14.57 -4.38 -11.45
N GLY A 151 13.93 -4.85 -10.39
CA GLY A 151 14.56 -5.75 -9.43
C GLY A 151 14.81 -7.12 -10.06
N ILE A 152 15.98 -7.71 -9.80
CA ILE A 152 16.36 -9.04 -10.29
C ILE A 152 15.29 -10.11 -10.03
N GLN A 153 14.55 -9.99 -8.92
CA GLN A 153 13.48 -10.90 -8.52
C GLN A 153 12.32 -10.91 -9.52
N TYR A 154 11.99 -9.75 -10.09
CA TYR A 154 10.90 -9.60 -11.05
C TYR A 154 11.30 -9.99 -12.49
N CYS A 155 12.60 -10.09 -12.75
CA CYS A 155 13.13 -10.54 -14.04
C CYS A 155 13.59 -12.01 -14.02
N ALA A 156 13.48 -12.70 -12.87
CA ALA A 156 13.86 -14.09 -12.74
C ALA A 156 12.85 -15.01 -13.45
N PRO A 157 13.29 -16.06 -14.18
CA PRO A 157 12.40 -16.98 -14.89
C PRO A 157 11.30 -17.57 -14.01
N GLU A 158 11.64 -17.96 -12.77
CA GLU A 158 10.69 -18.50 -11.80
C GLU A 158 9.49 -17.57 -11.53
N PHE A 159 9.72 -16.25 -11.56
CA PHE A 159 8.66 -15.26 -11.41
C PHE A 159 7.96 -14.97 -12.74
N THR A 160 8.70 -14.76 -13.81
CA THR A 160 8.13 -14.34 -15.11
C THR A 160 7.26 -15.44 -15.70
N GLU A 161 7.73 -16.69 -15.70
CA GLU A 161 6.96 -17.85 -16.16
C GLU A 161 5.70 -18.08 -15.32
N PHE A 162 5.80 -17.88 -14.00
CA PHE A 162 4.64 -17.99 -13.12
C PHE A 162 3.59 -16.91 -13.45
N ALA A 163 4.01 -15.67 -13.67
CA ALA A 163 3.10 -14.58 -14.00
C ALA A 163 2.44 -14.78 -15.38
N GLU A 164 3.22 -15.15 -16.40
CA GLU A 164 2.72 -15.40 -17.75
C GLU A 164 1.75 -16.59 -17.78
N LYS A 165 2.06 -17.68 -17.06
CA LYS A 165 1.16 -18.84 -16.94
C LYS A 165 -0.19 -18.48 -16.30
N ASN A 166 -0.22 -17.45 -15.46
CA ASN A 166 -1.45 -16.95 -14.83
C ASN A 166 -2.10 -15.79 -15.65
N GLY A 167 -1.63 -15.53 -16.87
CA GLY A 167 -2.22 -14.57 -17.80
C GLY A 167 -1.97 -13.10 -17.46
N LEU A 168 -0.91 -12.79 -16.71
CA LEU A 168 -0.53 -11.39 -16.42
C LEU A 168 0.38 -10.81 -17.50
N LEU A 169 0.21 -9.52 -17.77
CA LEU A 169 1.06 -8.75 -18.66
C LEU A 169 2.16 -8.04 -17.84
N LEU A 170 3.39 -8.55 -17.90
CA LEU A 170 4.52 -8.01 -17.14
C LEU A 170 5.03 -6.67 -17.69
N SER A 171 4.99 -5.63 -16.89
CA SER A 171 5.47 -4.27 -17.18
C SER A 171 6.58 -3.91 -16.21
N THR A 172 7.65 -3.25 -16.64
CA THR A 172 8.68 -2.75 -15.70
C THR A 172 8.94 -1.28 -15.88
N THR A 173 9.46 -0.63 -14.84
CA THR A 173 9.79 0.80 -14.91
C THR A 173 10.81 1.10 -16.02
N GLN A 174 10.72 2.28 -16.64
CA GLN A 174 11.78 2.83 -17.48
C GLN A 174 12.80 3.58 -16.62
N GLN A 175 14.01 3.71 -17.15
CA GLN A 175 15.06 4.47 -16.47
C GLN A 175 14.59 5.93 -16.42
N TYR A 176 14.60 6.54 -15.22
CA TYR A 176 14.36 7.97 -14.96
C TYR A 176 12.92 8.49 -14.74
N ASP A 177 11.90 7.66 -14.50
CA ASP A 177 10.57 8.17 -14.09
C ASP A 177 10.18 7.72 -12.65
N PRO A 178 10.28 8.61 -11.64
CA PRO A 178 9.88 8.33 -10.26
C PRO A 178 8.38 8.08 -10.09
N TYR A 179 7.54 8.48 -11.05
CA TYR A 179 6.09 8.44 -10.92
C TYR A 179 5.49 7.08 -11.28
N GLU A 180 6.25 6.24 -12.00
CA GLU A 180 5.78 4.93 -12.49
C GLU A 180 5.43 3.97 -11.34
N ASN A 181 6.12 4.06 -10.21
CA ASN A 181 5.85 3.22 -9.02
C ASN A 181 5.30 4.01 -7.80
N ALA A 182 4.82 5.24 -8.01
CA ALA A 182 4.41 6.13 -6.93
C ALA A 182 3.32 5.55 -6.00
N VAL A 183 2.46 4.67 -6.52
CA VAL A 183 1.43 3.99 -5.72
C VAL A 183 2.05 3.01 -4.73
N ALA A 184 3.00 2.18 -5.17
CA ALA A 184 3.67 1.24 -4.28
C ALA A 184 4.51 1.99 -3.23
N GLU A 185 5.27 3.00 -3.65
CA GLU A 185 6.06 3.83 -2.73
C GLU A 185 5.19 4.50 -1.66
N ARG A 186 4.02 5.03 -2.06
CA ARG A 186 3.08 5.67 -1.14
C ARG A 186 2.60 4.68 -0.07
N ILE A 187 2.32 3.45 -0.46
CA ILE A 187 1.83 2.41 0.45
C ILE A 187 2.95 1.90 1.36
N ASN A 188 4.16 1.73 0.82
CA ASN A 188 5.35 1.43 1.61
C ASN A 188 5.62 2.51 2.67
N GLY A 189 5.45 3.78 2.31
CA GLY A 189 5.48 4.89 3.26
C GLY A 189 4.42 4.73 4.35
N ILE A 190 3.16 4.46 3.99
CA ILE A 190 2.08 4.27 4.96
C ILE A 190 2.43 3.15 5.95
N LEU A 191 2.90 1.99 5.47
CA LEU A 191 3.30 0.88 6.35
C LEU A 191 4.47 1.28 7.28
N LYS A 192 5.54 1.86 6.74
CA LYS A 192 6.70 2.30 7.52
C LYS A 192 6.33 3.30 8.61
N TYR A 193 5.60 4.35 8.25
CA TYR A 193 5.36 5.48 9.15
C TYR A 193 4.13 5.32 10.03
N GLU A 194 3.06 4.66 9.55
CA GLU A 194 1.79 4.56 10.27
C GLU A 194 1.65 3.24 11.04
N PHE A 195 2.28 2.16 10.58
CA PHE A 195 2.12 0.80 11.15
C PHE A 195 3.36 0.26 11.89
N GLY A 196 4.35 1.11 12.14
CA GLY A 196 5.47 0.79 13.02
C GLY A 196 6.65 0.05 12.37
N PHE A 197 6.61 -0.22 11.06
CA PHE A 197 7.70 -0.89 10.34
C PHE A 197 8.99 -0.07 10.21
N LYS A 198 8.98 1.21 10.61
CA LYS A 198 10.20 2.01 10.76
C LYS A 198 11.03 1.62 11.98
N ARG A 199 10.41 0.99 12.99
CA ARG A 199 11.12 0.54 14.21
C ARG A 199 11.84 -0.77 13.93
N THR A 200 12.90 -1.03 14.71
CA THR A 200 13.49 -2.37 14.79
C THR A 200 12.46 -3.32 15.40
N LEU A 201 12.15 -4.41 14.71
CA LEU A 201 11.25 -5.45 15.21
C LEU A 201 12.05 -6.62 15.82
N PRO A 202 11.51 -7.35 16.81
CA PRO A 202 12.27 -8.40 17.47
C PRO A 202 12.69 -9.55 16.55
N ASN A 203 11.75 -10.05 15.73
CA ASN A 203 11.97 -11.23 14.89
C ASN A 203 10.97 -11.29 13.73
N LEU A 204 11.21 -12.22 12.79
CA LEU A 204 10.38 -12.44 11.62
C LEU A 204 8.94 -12.80 11.97
N VAL A 205 8.72 -13.65 12.98
CA VAL A 205 7.38 -14.08 13.41
C VAL A 205 6.53 -12.89 13.86
N THR A 206 7.13 -11.97 14.61
CA THR A 206 6.48 -10.72 15.04
C THR A 206 6.18 -9.83 13.84
N ALA A 207 7.14 -9.68 12.93
CA ALA A 207 6.94 -8.90 11.70
C ALA A 207 5.80 -9.48 10.83
N GLN A 208 5.70 -10.80 10.68
CA GLN A 208 4.62 -11.51 9.98
C GLN A 208 3.24 -11.25 10.60
N LYS A 209 3.12 -11.33 11.93
CA LYS A 209 1.87 -11.01 12.63
C LYS A 209 1.49 -9.55 12.45
N MET A 210 2.46 -8.64 12.60
CA MET A 210 2.25 -7.20 12.42
C MET A 210 1.82 -6.85 11.01
N ILE A 211 2.42 -7.44 9.96
CA ILE A 211 2.07 -7.11 8.58
C ILE A 211 0.68 -7.63 8.23
N LYS A 212 0.31 -8.82 8.70
CA LYS A 212 -1.06 -9.34 8.55
C LYS A 212 -2.09 -8.39 9.16
N GLN A 213 -1.84 -7.92 10.38
CA GLN A 213 -2.71 -6.96 11.05
C GLN A 213 -2.75 -5.61 10.33
N ALA A 214 -1.59 -5.10 9.91
CA ALA A 214 -1.47 -3.82 9.22
C ALA A 214 -2.21 -3.82 7.88
N VAL A 215 -2.03 -4.87 7.07
CA VAL A 215 -2.73 -5.03 5.78
C VAL A 215 -4.24 -5.12 5.98
N ASN A 216 -4.71 -5.86 6.99
CA ASN A 216 -6.13 -5.93 7.32
C ASN A 216 -6.70 -4.55 7.69
N ILE A 217 -6.04 -3.81 8.59
CA ILE A 217 -6.48 -2.47 8.98
C ILE A 217 -6.43 -1.51 7.78
N TYR A 218 -5.36 -1.59 6.98
CA TYR A 218 -5.17 -0.76 5.79
C TYR A 218 -6.30 -0.97 4.78
N ASN A 219 -6.60 -2.23 4.41
CA ASN A 219 -7.61 -2.53 3.41
C ASN A 219 -9.04 -2.25 3.93
N GLN A 220 -9.33 -2.64 5.17
CA GLN A 220 -10.71 -2.67 5.69
C GLN A 220 -11.14 -1.39 6.42
N GLN A 221 -10.20 -0.65 7.03
CA GLN A 221 -10.55 0.43 7.97
C GLN A 221 -9.94 1.78 7.58
N ARG A 222 -8.76 1.78 6.95
CA ARG A 222 -8.06 3.03 6.67
C ARG A 222 -8.73 3.77 5.51
N ARG A 223 -9.20 4.99 5.74
CA ARG A 223 -9.75 5.85 4.66
C ARG A 223 -8.66 6.50 3.81
N HIS A 224 -8.90 6.67 2.51
CA HIS A 224 -7.95 7.29 1.56
C HIS A 224 -8.55 8.51 0.86
N CYS A 225 -7.84 9.65 0.87
CA CYS A 225 -8.29 10.86 0.18
C CYS A 225 -8.41 10.68 -1.35
N SER A 226 -7.56 9.82 -1.93
CA SER A 226 -7.59 9.48 -3.35
C SER A 226 -8.79 8.61 -3.72
N LEU A 227 -9.46 7.99 -2.73
CA LEU A 227 -10.65 7.16 -2.87
C LEU A 227 -11.86 7.85 -2.26
N GLU A 228 -11.90 9.19 -2.28
CA GLU A 228 -13.03 9.96 -1.75
C GLU A 228 -13.37 9.64 -0.27
N MET A 229 -12.33 9.34 0.53
CA MET A 229 -12.43 8.91 1.93
C MET A 229 -13.08 7.55 2.16
N GLN A 230 -13.15 6.70 1.13
CA GLN A 230 -13.49 5.29 1.26
C GLN A 230 -12.25 4.46 1.62
N THR A 231 -12.49 3.24 2.07
CA THR A 231 -11.43 2.25 2.34
C THR A 231 -11.04 1.53 1.05
N PRO A 232 -9.81 1.00 0.94
CA PRO A 232 -9.38 0.27 -0.24
C PRO A 232 -10.28 -0.91 -0.58
N GLU A 233 -10.77 -1.67 0.42
CA GLU A 233 -11.71 -2.76 0.18
C GLU A 233 -13.03 -2.25 -0.39
N PHE A 234 -13.61 -1.20 0.20
CA PHE A 234 -14.88 -0.65 -0.28
C PHE A 234 -14.74 -0.14 -1.73
N ALA A 235 -13.66 0.58 -2.03
CA ALA A 235 -13.38 1.08 -3.37
C ALA A 235 -13.18 -0.05 -4.39
N HIS A 236 -12.52 -1.14 -3.98
CA HIS A 236 -12.31 -2.31 -4.82
C HIS A 236 -13.63 -3.00 -5.19
N GLN A 237 -14.55 -3.15 -4.23
CA GLN A 237 -15.84 -3.80 -4.46
C GLN A 237 -16.84 -2.94 -5.23
N ASN A 238 -16.88 -1.63 -4.93
CA ASN A 238 -17.91 -0.74 -5.47
C ASN A 238 -17.52 -0.13 -6.83
N GLN A 239 -16.24 0.16 -7.05
CA GLN A 239 -15.72 0.71 -8.31
C GLN A 239 -16.42 1.96 -8.84
N LYS A 240 -16.84 2.85 -7.93
CA LYS A 240 -17.54 4.11 -8.27
C LYS A 240 -16.71 5.36 -8.11
N HIS A 241 -15.53 5.28 -7.48
CA HIS A 241 -14.71 6.47 -7.25
C HIS A 241 -14.00 6.89 -8.54
N ILE A 242 -13.78 8.19 -8.67
CA ILE A 242 -13.02 8.72 -9.80
C ILE A 242 -11.52 8.51 -9.52
N TYR A 243 -10.82 7.86 -10.44
CA TYR A 243 -9.37 7.68 -10.33
C TYR A 243 -8.66 9.04 -10.43
N LYS A 244 -7.93 9.41 -9.38
CA LYS A 244 -7.13 10.64 -9.36
C LYS A 244 -5.70 10.33 -9.83
N LYS A 245 -5.36 10.74 -11.05
CA LYS A 245 -3.99 10.65 -11.57
C LYS A 245 -3.07 11.55 -10.75
N TYR A 246 -1.88 11.05 -10.42
CA TYR A 246 -0.80 11.86 -9.89
C TYR A 246 -0.07 12.49 -11.08
N SER A 247 -0.68 13.45 -11.77
CA SER A 247 0.01 14.22 -12.81
C SER A 247 0.82 15.34 -12.18
N LEU A 248 1.99 15.61 -12.76
CA LEU A 248 2.73 16.85 -12.59
C LEU A 248 1.83 18.00 -13.06
N ASN A 249 1.34 18.80 -12.11
CA ASN A 249 1.13 20.23 -12.33
C ASN A 249 2.27 20.95 -11.61
#